data_AF-A0A662DPY0-F1
#
_entry.id   AF-A0A662DPY0-F1
#
_cell.length_a   1.000
_cell.length_b   1.000
_cell.length_c   1.000
_cell.angle_alpha   90.00
_cell.angle_beta   90.00
_cell.angle_gamma   90.00
#
_symmetry.space_group_name_H-M   'P 1'
#
loop_
_entity.id
_entity.type
_entity.pdbx_description
1 polymer ?
#
loop_
_entity_poly.entity_id
_entity_poly.type
_entity_poly.pdbx_seq_one_letter_code
_entity_poly.pdbx_strand_id
1 'polypeptide(L)'
;MGDHEQNESFEAFRKSLSYGSRNDLNFKFFKGMSDEQVASFLQDLLHKLGDAYDTGDVLPLIEAAYEAQAEGYSPEPDAPPPRNSFEEGPFTPLEKAIANSTVGMLTTSGHFVAGDDPMPFGEASLTQEDAVNRINEFLREIPLLSEIPSDTPTSDLRVRHGGYDIRSAVRDPNVTFPIDRLREVQARGGVRRLASTFFSFPGATSQGRLRSELPGWVERIHEEEIDVMLLVPV
;
A
#
# COMPACT_ATOMS: atom_id res chain seq x y z
N MET A 1 -22.48 -34.79 15.61
CA MET A 1 -22.95 -34.05 16.81
C MET A 1 -21.74 -33.39 17.42
N GLY A 2 -21.50 -32.09 17.26
CA GLY A 2 -22.15 -31.09 16.44
C GLY A 2 -21.09 -30.03 16.16
N ASP A 3 -21.08 -29.48 14.96
CA ASP A 3 -20.45 -28.19 14.72
C ASP A 3 -21.57 -27.30 14.21
N HIS A 4 -21.85 -26.26 14.96
CA HIS A 4 -22.90 -25.30 14.65
C HIS A 4 -22.64 -24.75 13.25
N GLU A 5 -23.60 -24.91 12.34
CA GLU A 5 -23.80 -23.93 11.27
C GLU A 5 -23.96 -22.58 11.97
N GLN A 6 -22.86 -21.86 12.15
CA GLN A 6 -22.92 -20.47 12.55
C GLN A 6 -23.58 -19.75 11.37
N ASN A 7 -24.87 -19.47 11.52
CA ASN A 7 -25.58 -18.52 10.68
C ASN A 7 -24.88 -17.16 10.84
N GLU A 8 -23.88 -16.92 10.01
CA GLU A 8 -23.23 -15.63 9.92
C GLU A 8 -24.23 -14.61 9.37
N SER A 9 -24.36 -13.47 10.07
CA SER A 9 -25.16 -12.36 9.55
C SER A 9 -24.42 -11.65 8.42
N PHE A 10 -25.17 -10.96 7.54
CA PHE A 10 -24.53 -10.19 6.47
C PHE A 10 -23.58 -9.11 7.03
N GLU A 11 -23.96 -8.43 8.11
CA GLU A 11 -23.07 -7.53 8.86
C GLU A 11 -21.76 -8.20 9.30
N ALA A 12 -21.83 -9.43 9.84
CA ALA A 12 -20.65 -10.16 10.28
C ALA A 12 -19.72 -10.51 9.11
N PHE A 13 -20.27 -10.96 7.98
CA PHE A 13 -19.52 -11.15 6.74
C PHE A 13 -18.80 -9.86 6.31
N ARG A 14 -19.55 -8.75 6.21
CA ARG A 14 -19.07 -7.43 5.75
C ARG A 14 -17.91 -6.91 6.60
N LYS A 15 -18.07 -7.00 7.93
CA LYS A 15 -17.05 -6.56 8.89
C LYS A 15 -15.82 -7.50 8.93
N SER A 16 -15.99 -8.79 8.60
CA SER A 16 -14.90 -9.77 8.59
C SER A 16 -13.82 -9.51 7.53
N LEU A 17 -14.12 -8.70 6.51
CA LEU A 17 -13.18 -8.35 5.44
C LEU A 17 -12.09 -7.37 5.92
N SER A 18 -12.39 -6.54 6.93
CA SER A 18 -11.44 -5.56 7.47
C SER A 18 -10.68 -6.13 8.66
N TYR A 19 -9.50 -6.73 8.43
CA TYR A 19 -8.66 -7.29 9.49
C TYR A 19 -9.41 -8.30 10.37
N GLY A 20 -10.35 -9.04 9.77
CA GLY A 20 -11.16 -10.07 10.42
C GLY A 20 -10.86 -11.46 9.86
N SER A 21 -11.81 -12.39 10.00
CA SER A 21 -11.62 -13.81 9.63
C SER A 21 -11.46 -14.07 8.13
N ARG A 22 -11.95 -13.18 7.25
CA ARG A 22 -11.78 -13.29 5.78
C ARG A 22 -10.67 -12.40 5.23
N ASN A 23 -10.40 -11.29 5.93
CA ASN A 23 -9.38 -10.31 5.62
C ASN A 23 -9.13 -10.05 4.13
N ASP A 24 -10.14 -9.52 3.44
CA ASP A 24 -10.00 -9.03 2.06
C ASP A 24 -9.80 -7.52 2.06
N LEU A 25 -8.54 -7.12 1.91
CA LEU A 25 -8.13 -5.73 2.05
C LEU A 25 -8.58 -4.84 0.89
N ASN A 26 -8.97 -5.41 -0.26
CA ASN A 26 -9.53 -4.64 -1.37
C ASN A 26 -10.93 -4.12 -1.03
N PHE A 27 -11.70 -4.89 -0.24
CA PHE A 27 -13.07 -4.57 0.13
C PHE A 27 -13.24 -4.23 1.63
N LYS A 28 -12.15 -3.99 2.36
CA LYS A 28 -12.21 -3.64 3.81
C LYS A 28 -13.08 -2.43 4.14
N PHE A 29 -13.30 -1.52 3.17
CA PHE A 29 -14.20 -0.36 3.31
C PHE A 29 -15.66 -0.77 3.58
N PHE A 30 -16.03 -2.02 3.26
CA PHE A 30 -17.28 -2.64 3.69
C PHE A 30 -17.45 -2.67 5.20
N LYS A 31 -16.42 -2.43 6.03
CA LYS A 31 -16.69 -2.27 7.46
C LYS A 31 -17.53 -1.02 7.79
N GLY A 32 -17.42 0.03 6.97
CA GLY A 32 -18.00 1.36 7.22
C GLY A 32 -19.38 1.58 6.62
N MET A 33 -19.76 0.85 5.56
CA MET A 33 -21.04 1.05 4.87
C MET A 33 -22.23 0.45 5.67
N SER A 34 -23.44 0.50 5.15
CA SER A 34 -24.60 -0.28 5.63
C SER A 34 -24.75 -1.62 4.90
N ASP A 35 -25.59 -2.50 5.45
CA ASP A 35 -25.92 -3.77 4.80
C ASP A 35 -26.66 -3.56 3.46
N GLU A 36 -27.52 -2.54 3.36
CA GLU A 36 -28.24 -2.22 2.12
C GLU A 36 -27.30 -1.69 1.03
N GLN A 37 -26.35 -0.82 1.39
CA GLN A 37 -25.32 -0.33 0.46
C GLN A 37 -24.48 -1.47 -0.10
N VAL A 38 -23.98 -2.37 0.75
CA VAL A 38 -23.14 -3.47 0.25
C VAL A 38 -23.95 -4.51 -0.51
N ALA A 39 -25.19 -4.80 -0.11
CA ALA A 39 -26.07 -5.68 -0.88
C ALA A 39 -26.32 -5.12 -2.30
N SER A 40 -26.59 -3.81 -2.40
CA SER A 40 -26.79 -3.12 -3.68
C SER A 40 -25.53 -3.16 -4.54
N PHE A 41 -24.37 -2.88 -3.95
CA PHE A 41 -23.08 -3.00 -4.63
C PHE A 41 -22.84 -4.42 -5.15
N LEU A 42 -23.06 -5.46 -4.33
CA LEU A 42 -22.86 -6.85 -4.75
C LEU A 42 -23.80 -7.23 -5.90
N GLN A 43 -25.05 -6.76 -5.87
CA GLN A 43 -26.00 -6.99 -6.96
C GLN A 43 -25.57 -6.31 -8.27
N ASP A 44 -25.07 -5.07 -8.18
CA ASP A 44 -24.55 -4.33 -9.34
C ASP A 44 -23.28 -5.00 -9.88
N LEU A 45 -22.37 -5.43 -9.01
CA LEU A 45 -21.14 -6.15 -9.37
C LEU A 45 -21.46 -7.45 -10.11
N LEU A 46 -22.46 -8.21 -9.66
CA LEU A 46 -22.91 -9.43 -10.34
C LEU A 46 -23.52 -9.15 -11.72
N HIS A 47 -24.27 -8.05 -11.88
CA HIS A 47 -24.77 -7.63 -13.19
C HIS A 47 -23.63 -7.29 -14.14
N LYS A 48 -22.69 -6.44 -13.71
CA LYS A 48 -21.54 -6.03 -14.52
C LYS A 48 -20.61 -7.20 -14.85
N LEU A 49 -20.52 -8.21 -13.97
CA LEU A 49 -19.80 -9.44 -14.27
C LEU A 49 -20.48 -10.22 -15.40
N GLY A 50 -21.82 -10.26 -15.41
CA GLY A 50 -22.60 -10.80 -16.53
C GLY A 50 -22.28 -10.10 -17.84
N ASP A 51 -22.33 -8.77 -17.84
CA ASP A 51 -22.01 -7.95 -19.03
C ASP A 51 -20.56 -8.19 -19.50
N ALA A 52 -19.61 -8.35 -18.56
CA ALA A 52 -18.22 -8.62 -18.88
C ALA A 52 -18.01 -9.99 -19.53
N TYR A 53 -18.80 -11.01 -19.19
CA TYR A 53 -18.75 -12.31 -19.88
C TYR A 53 -19.15 -12.19 -21.34
N ASP A 54 -20.16 -11.37 -21.63
CA ASP A 54 -20.72 -11.23 -22.98
C ASP A 54 -19.86 -10.31 -23.86
N THR A 55 -19.28 -9.26 -23.26
CA THR A 55 -18.57 -8.21 -23.99
C THR A 55 -17.04 -8.34 -23.95
N GLY A 56 -16.51 -9.01 -22.93
CA GLY A 56 -15.08 -9.01 -22.61
C GLY A 56 -14.59 -7.69 -21.97
N ASP A 57 -15.47 -6.69 -21.79
CA ASP A 57 -15.13 -5.42 -21.17
C ASP A 57 -15.28 -5.49 -19.64
N VAL A 58 -14.15 -5.37 -18.95
CA VAL A 58 -14.08 -5.41 -17.48
C VAL A 58 -14.04 -4.02 -16.83
N LEU A 59 -13.91 -2.95 -17.62
CA LEU A 59 -13.77 -1.59 -17.08
C LEU A 59 -14.96 -1.18 -16.20
N PRO A 60 -16.23 -1.44 -16.57
CA PRO A 60 -17.36 -1.09 -15.71
C PRO A 60 -17.30 -1.76 -14.33
N LEU A 61 -16.77 -2.98 -14.25
CA LEU A 61 -16.63 -3.73 -13.01
C LEU A 61 -15.57 -3.10 -12.09
N ILE A 62 -14.48 -2.62 -12.70
CA ILE A 62 -13.41 -1.89 -12.01
C ILE A 62 -13.95 -0.55 -11.49
N GLU A 63 -14.65 0.21 -12.34
CA GLU A 63 -15.23 1.51 -11.98
C GLU A 63 -16.21 1.39 -10.80
N ALA A 64 -17.10 0.39 -10.83
CA ALA A 64 -18.03 0.15 -9.72
C ALA A 64 -17.31 -0.12 -8.39
N ALA A 65 -16.22 -0.89 -8.40
CA ALA A 65 -15.42 -1.15 -7.21
C ALA A 65 -14.73 0.13 -6.69
N TYR A 66 -14.22 0.98 -7.58
CA TYR A 66 -13.64 2.26 -7.22
C TYR A 66 -14.66 3.23 -6.62
N GLU A 67 -15.84 3.35 -7.23
CA GLU A 67 -16.92 4.23 -6.75
C GLU A 67 -17.40 3.78 -5.36
N ALA A 68 -17.63 2.48 -5.17
CA ALA A 68 -18.01 1.95 -3.87
C ALA A 68 -16.93 2.14 -2.81
N GLN A 69 -15.65 2.03 -3.18
CA GLN A 69 -14.54 2.32 -2.27
C GLN A 69 -14.50 3.79 -1.87
N ALA A 70 -14.70 4.71 -2.83
CA ALA A 70 -14.75 6.15 -2.57
C ALA A 70 -15.94 6.50 -1.64
N GLU A 71 -17.11 5.90 -1.87
CA GLU A 71 -18.27 6.06 -1.00
C GLU A 71 -17.98 5.51 0.41
N GLY A 72 -17.45 4.30 0.52
CA GLY A 72 -17.17 3.65 1.81
C GLY A 72 -16.09 4.33 2.66
N TYR A 73 -15.23 5.16 2.05
CA TYR A 73 -14.26 6.00 2.76
C TYR A 73 -14.68 7.45 2.92
N SER A 74 -15.77 7.87 2.26
CA SER A 74 -16.28 9.23 2.42
C SER A 74 -16.80 9.43 3.84
N PRO A 75 -16.39 10.49 4.53
CA PRO A 75 -16.93 10.80 5.85
C PRO A 75 -18.42 11.15 5.75
N GLU A 76 -19.18 10.85 6.79
CA GLU A 76 -20.57 11.32 6.92
C GLU A 76 -20.64 12.86 6.82
N PRO A 77 -21.75 13.44 6.33
CA PRO A 77 -21.88 14.89 6.14
C PRO A 77 -21.62 15.73 7.40
N ASP A 78 -21.85 15.16 8.59
CA ASP A 78 -21.66 15.78 9.90
C ASP A 78 -20.44 15.25 10.66
N ALA A 79 -19.58 14.47 10.00
CA ALA A 79 -18.36 13.96 10.61
C ALA A 79 -17.43 15.10 11.03
N PRO A 80 -16.76 14.98 12.19
CA PRO A 80 -15.74 15.96 12.57
C PRO A 80 -14.61 15.99 11.53
N PRO A 81 -13.91 17.13 11.39
CA PRO A 81 -12.78 17.21 10.47
C PRO A 81 -11.73 16.14 10.81
N PRO A 82 -11.02 15.63 9.79
CA PRO A 82 -10.02 14.58 10.01
C PRO A 82 -8.96 15.08 10.99
N ARG A 83 -8.55 14.21 11.92
CA ARG A 83 -7.55 14.53 12.96
C ARG A 83 -6.21 15.00 12.38
N ASN A 84 -5.88 14.56 11.18
CA ASN A 84 -4.62 14.83 10.50
C ASN A 84 -4.86 15.65 9.21
N SER A 85 -5.47 16.82 9.35
CA SER A 85 -5.59 17.80 8.27
C SER A 85 -4.43 18.78 8.34
N PHE A 86 -3.73 18.98 7.21
CA PHE A 86 -2.64 19.95 7.10
C PHE A 86 -3.00 20.95 6.00
N GLU A 87 -2.92 22.25 6.30
CA GLU A 87 -3.20 23.31 5.31
C GLU A 87 -2.13 23.37 4.21
N GLU A 88 -0.90 23.02 4.57
CA GLU A 88 0.24 22.97 3.66
C GLU A 88 0.80 21.54 3.58
N GLY A 89 1.21 21.14 2.38
CA GLY A 89 1.92 19.89 2.17
C GLY A 89 3.41 20.03 2.53
N PRO A 90 4.11 18.92 2.82
CA PRO A 90 5.54 18.92 3.17
C PRO A 90 6.43 19.08 1.93
N PHE A 91 6.03 19.91 0.97
CA PHE A 91 6.68 20.03 -0.33
C PHE A 91 7.67 21.20 -0.33
N THR A 92 8.94 20.87 -0.53
CA THR A 92 9.98 21.87 -0.79
C THR A 92 9.95 22.25 -2.28
N PRO A 93 9.94 23.56 -2.62
CA PRO A 93 10.05 23.99 -4.02
C PRO A 93 11.32 23.44 -4.69
N LEU A 94 11.21 23.07 -5.97
CA LEU A 94 12.37 22.60 -6.73
C LEU A 94 13.34 23.75 -7.04
N GLU A 95 14.60 23.58 -6.65
CA GLU A 95 15.66 24.57 -6.91
C GLU A 95 16.29 24.42 -8.31
N LYS A 96 16.09 23.28 -8.97
CA LYS A 96 16.58 23.00 -10.32
C LYS A 96 15.61 22.12 -11.11
N ALA A 97 15.76 22.14 -12.44
CA ALA A 97 14.98 21.29 -13.33
C ALA A 97 15.17 19.80 -13.01
N ILE A 98 14.09 19.02 -13.06
CA ILE A 98 14.09 17.57 -12.76
C ILE A 98 15.13 16.81 -13.59
N ALA A 99 15.33 17.20 -14.85
CA ALA A 99 16.34 16.64 -15.74
C ALA A 99 17.79 16.78 -15.20
N ASN A 100 18.03 17.71 -14.27
CA ASN A 100 19.32 17.97 -13.64
C ASN A 100 19.40 17.44 -12.19
N SER A 101 18.37 16.70 -11.73
CA SER A 101 18.22 16.23 -10.36
C SER A 101 18.62 14.76 -10.17
N THR A 102 19.16 14.47 -8.98
CA THR A 102 19.23 13.15 -8.37
C THR A 102 17.84 12.82 -7.82
N VAL A 103 17.25 11.73 -8.30
CA VAL A 103 15.93 11.28 -7.85
C VAL A 103 16.03 10.04 -6.97
N GLY A 104 15.50 10.14 -5.75
CA GLY A 104 15.31 9.03 -4.82
C GLY A 104 13.89 8.50 -4.85
N MET A 105 13.65 7.38 -4.17
CA MET A 105 12.32 6.82 -3.96
C MET A 105 12.16 6.33 -2.53
N LEU A 106 11.01 6.63 -1.94
CA LEU A 106 10.56 6.10 -0.65
C LEU A 106 9.15 5.56 -0.81
N THR A 107 8.95 4.29 -0.47
CA THR A 107 7.63 3.64 -0.57
C THR A 107 7.18 3.10 0.78
N THR A 108 5.86 3.02 0.98
CA THR A 108 5.27 2.33 2.14
C THR A 108 4.85 0.89 1.81
N SER A 109 5.43 0.33 0.76
CA SER A 109 4.98 -0.90 0.11
C SER A 109 5.42 -2.18 0.80
N GLY A 110 6.44 -2.12 1.66
CA GLY A 110 7.03 -3.30 2.29
C GLY A 110 7.90 -4.14 1.35
N HIS A 111 8.47 -3.54 0.31
CA HIS A 111 9.51 -4.17 -0.52
C HIS A 111 10.84 -4.30 0.22
N PHE A 112 11.58 -5.37 -0.11
CA PHE A 112 12.95 -5.65 0.34
C PHE A 112 13.68 -6.54 -0.67
N VAL A 113 15.00 -6.66 -0.57
CA VAL A 113 15.81 -7.50 -1.46
C VAL A 113 15.75 -8.97 -1.01
N ALA A 114 15.70 -9.91 -1.95
CA ALA A 114 15.76 -11.33 -1.66
C ALA A 114 17.05 -11.68 -0.90
N GLY A 115 16.91 -12.28 0.28
CA GLY A 115 18.03 -12.56 1.19
C GLY A 115 18.30 -11.46 2.22
N ASP A 116 17.66 -10.30 2.09
CA ASP A 116 17.71 -9.18 3.03
C ASP A 116 16.31 -8.90 3.62
N ASP A 117 15.72 -9.95 4.19
CA ASP A 117 14.44 -9.83 4.88
C ASP A 117 14.62 -8.95 6.14
N PRO A 118 13.80 -7.90 6.33
CA PRO A 118 13.94 -7.00 7.49
C PRO A 118 13.67 -7.68 8.85
N MET A 119 13.18 -8.93 8.89
CA MET A 119 12.91 -9.69 10.12
C MET A 119 12.07 -8.90 11.15
N PRO A 120 10.83 -8.50 10.79
CA PRO A 120 9.94 -7.85 11.76
C PRO A 120 9.78 -8.73 13.00
N PHE A 121 9.72 -8.10 14.18
CA PHE A 121 9.72 -8.78 15.49
C PHE A 121 10.96 -9.63 15.79
N GLY A 122 12.04 -9.50 15.01
CA GLY A 122 13.21 -10.37 15.10
C GLY A 122 12.96 -11.79 14.58
N GLU A 123 11.88 -12.00 13.83
CA GLU A 123 11.50 -13.30 13.28
C GLU A 123 11.93 -13.40 11.81
N ALA A 124 12.73 -14.43 11.52
CA ALA A 124 13.14 -14.72 10.14
C ALA A 124 12.02 -15.42 9.37
N SER A 125 11.92 -15.14 8.07
CA SER A 125 11.03 -15.85 7.13
C SER A 125 9.53 -15.75 7.44
N LEU A 126 9.08 -14.64 8.04
CA LEU A 126 7.67 -14.38 8.29
C LEU A 126 6.88 -14.38 6.96
N THR A 127 5.79 -15.14 6.87
CA THR A 127 5.05 -15.26 5.61
C THR A 127 4.12 -14.07 5.38
N GLN A 128 3.62 -13.89 4.15
CA GLN A 128 2.58 -12.87 3.91
C GLN A 128 1.33 -13.14 4.77
N GLU A 129 0.95 -14.40 4.96
CA GLU A 129 -0.20 -14.77 5.79
C GLU A 129 0.02 -14.37 7.26
N ASP A 130 1.23 -14.59 7.80
CA ASP A 130 1.59 -14.12 9.14
C ASP A 130 1.49 -12.60 9.24
N ALA A 131 1.96 -11.86 8.23
CA ALA A 131 1.88 -10.41 8.21
C ALA A 131 0.43 -9.89 8.24
N VAL A 132 -0.45 -10.57 7.51
CA VAL A 132 -1.89 -10.31 7.43
C VAL A 132 -2.58 -10.62 8.76
N ASN A 133 -2.29 -11.78 9.37
CA ASN A 133 -2.89 -12.22 10.63
C ASN A 133 -2.43 -11.38 11.83
N ARG A 134 -1.19 -10.88 11.79
CA ARG A 134 -0.55 -10.10 12.86
C ARG A 134 -0.56 -8.60 12.60
N ILE A 135 -1.40 -8.10 11.70
CA ILE A 135 -1.46 -6.67 11.33
C ILE A 135 -1.60 -5.74 12.55
N ASN A 136 -2.35 -6.14 13.58
CA ASN A 136 -2.50 -5.36 14.81
C ASN A 136 -1.18 -5.24 15.61
N GLU A 137 -0.29 -6.24 15.51
CA GLU A 137 1.05 -6.19 16.09
C GLU A 137 1.94 -5.26 15.25
N PHE A 138 1.91 -5.37 13.91
CA PHE A 138 2.66 -4.49 13.01
C PHE A 138 2.33 -3.01 13.26
N LEU A 139 1.06 -2.66 13.47
CA LEU A 139 0.63 -1.29 13.79
C LEU A 139 1.28 -0.73 15.07
N ARG A 140 1.74 -1.60 15.96
CA ARG A 140 2.39 -1.28 17.24
C ARG A 140 3.89 -1.50 17.22
N GLU A 141 4.43 -2.04 16.14
CA GLU A 141 5.86 -2.32 15.99
C GLU A 141 6.60 -1.08 15.48
N ILE A 142 7.90 -1.03 15.76
CA ILE A 142 8.79 -0.04 15.15
C ILE A 142 9.00 -0.45 13.69
N PRO A 143 8.73 0.45 12.72
CA PRO A 143 8.93 0.09 11.32
C PRO A 143 10.42 -0.07 11.03
N LEU A 144 10.75 -1.00 10.14
CA LEU A 144 12.12 -1.24 9.68
C LEU A 144 12.26 -0.73 8.25
N LEU A 145 13.31 0.05 8.01
CA LEU A 145 13.63 0.59 6.69
C LEU A 145 14.44 -0.44 5.90
N SER A 146 13.90 -0.84 4.76
CA SER A 146 14.63 -1.59 3.74
C SER A 146 15.37 -0.61 2.84
N GLU A 147 16.66 -0.89 2.61
CA GLU A 147 17.56 -0.14 1.75
C GLU A 147 17.86 -0.99 0.52
N ILE A 148 17.31 -0.58 -0.62
CA ILE A 148 17.27 -1.37 -1.84
C ILE A 148 18.17 -0.67 -2.87
N PRO A 149 19.28 -1.27 -3.32
CA PRO A 149 20.10 -0.71 -4.39
C PRO A 149 19.24 -0.37 -5.62
N SER A 150 19.43 0.81 -6.19
CA SER A 150 18.61 1.28 -7.31
C SER A 150 18.84 0.51 -8.62
N ASP A 151 19.81 -0.40 -8.64
CA ASP A 151 20.12 -1.38 -9.70
C ASP A 151 19.66 -2.82 -9.38
N THR A 152 18.99 -3.05 -8.23
CA THR A 152 18.37 -4.35 -7.87
C THR A 152 17.43 -4.86 -8.98
N PRO A 153 17.65 -6.05 -9.56
CA PRO A 153 16.72 -6.64 -10.51
C PRO A 153 15.33 -6.85 -9.89
N THR A 154 14.26 -6.60 -10.62
CA THR A 154 12.90 -6.82 -10.11
C THR A 154 12.62 -8.28 -9.75
N SER A 155 13.34 -9.23 -10.36
CA SER A 155 13.32 -10.66 -9.97
C SER A 155 13.83 -10.92 -8.55
N ASP A 156 14.63 -10.00 -8.00
CA ASP A 156 15.24 -10.11 -6.69
C ASP A 156 14.46 -9.29 -5.65
N LEU A 157 13.41 -8.57 -6.05
CA LEU A 157 12.53 -7.89 -5.11
C LEU A 157 11.53 -8.87 -4.50
N ARG A 158 11.29 -8.70 -3.20
CA ARG A 158 10.23 -9.36 -2.44
C ARG A 158 9.38 -8.28 -1.80
N VAL A 159 8.14 -8.62 -1.46
CA VAL A 159 7.21 -7.72 -0.79
C VAL A 159 6.45 -8.47 0.30
N ARG A 160 6.28 -7.82 1.44
CA ARG A 160 5.45 -8.31 2.55
C ARG A 160 4.76 -7.15 3.24
N HIS A 161 3.43 -7.23 3.36
CA HIS A 161 2.65 -6.14 3.95
C HIS A 161 1.29 -6.63 4.47
N GLY A 162 1.00 -6.46 5.76
CA GLY A 162 -0.28 -6.89 6.33
C GLY A 162 -1.47 -5.95 6.10
N GLY A 163 -1.22 -4.74 5.59
CA GLY A 163 -2.20 -3.65 5.47
C GLY A 163 -2.83 -3.42 4.09
N TYR A 164 -2.35 -4.09 3.04
CA TYR A 164 -2.97 -4.09 1.70
C TYR A 164 -2.75 -5.44 0.98
N ASP A 165 -3.49 -5.68 -0.10
CA ASP A 165 -3.34 -6.87 -0.95
C ASP A 165 -2.11 -6.76 -1.86
N ILE A 166 -1.09 -7.56 -1.59
CA ILE A 166 0.19 -7.51 -2.30
C ILE A 166 0.20 -8.27 -3.63
N ARG A 167 -0.87 -8.96 -4.04
CA ARG A 167 -0.85 -9.85 -5.23
C ARG A 167 -0.36 -9.16 -6.51
N SER A 168 -0.75 -7.90 -6.72
CA SER A 168 -0.28 -7.11 -7.86
C SER A 168 1.19 -6.76 -7.75
N ALA A 169 1.66 -6.36 -6.57
CA ALA A 169 3.07 -6.06 -6.30
C ALA A 169 3.98 -7.30 -6.43
N VAL A 170 3.48 -8.48 -6.05
CA VAL A 170 4.18 -9.76 -6.25
C VAL A 170 4.32 -10.09 -7.74
N ARG A 171 3.29 -9.79 -8.55
CA ARG A 171 3.30 -10.04 -9.99
C ARG A 171 4.20 -9.06 -10.73
N ASP A 172 4.14 -7.79 -10.35
CA ASP A 172 4.97 -6.72 -10.90
C ASP A 172 5.32 -5.72 -9.78
N PRO A 173 6.58 -5.71 -9.31
CA PRO A 173 7.04 -4.76 -8.31
C PRO A 173 6.80 -3.30 -8.72
N ASN A 174 6.78 -2.99 -10.02
CA ASN A 174 6.62 -1.61 -10.50
C ASN A 174 5.26 -0.98 -10.16
N VAL A 175 4.27 -1.78 -9.77
CA VAL A 175 2.95 -1.27 -9.33
C VAL A 175 3.06 -0.43 -8.07
N THR A 176 3.95 -0.80 -7.14
CA THR A 176 4.11 -0.14 -5.83
C THR A 176 5.55 0.26 -5.52
N PHE A 177 6.50 -0.18 -6.34
CA PHE A 177 7.93 0.11 -6.28
C PHE A 177 8.46 0.31 -7.71
N PRO A 178 8.17 1.46 -8.36
CA PRO A 178 8.39 1.73 -9.79
C PRO A 178 9.88 1.89 -10.21
N ILE A 179 10.72 0.95 -9.82
CA ILE A 179 12.16 0.94 -10.02
C ILE A 179 12.55 0.94 -11.50
N ASP A 180 11.90 0.11 -12.33
CA ASP A 180 12.20 0.06 -13.76
C ASP A 180 11.67 1.30 -14.47
N ARG A 181 10.53 1.84 -14.02
CA ARG A 181 10.00 3.09 -14.58
C ARG A 181 10.96 4.25 -14.32
N LEU A 182 11.55 4.34 -13.13
CA LEU A 182 12.57 5.34 -12.81
C LEU A 182 13.84 5.16 -13.64
N ARG A 183 14.30 3.91 -13.84
CA ARG A 183 15.44 3.62 -14.71
C ARG A 183 15.18 4.00 -16.16
N GLU A 184 13.98 3.75 -16.68
CA GLU A 184 13.55 4.19 -18.00
C GLU A 184 13.57 5.72 -18.12
N VAL A 185 13.08 6.43 -17.08
CA VAL A 185 13.15 7.90 -17.04
C VAL A 185 14.60 8.41 -17.05
N GLN A 186 15.50 7.77 -16.32
CA GLN A 186 16.93 8.10 -16.36
C GLN A 186 17.53 7.82 -17.74
N ALA A 187 17.26 6.65 -18.33
CA ALA A 187 17.82 6.22 -19.61
C ALA A 187 17.43 7.16 -20.77
N ARG A 188 16.23 7.76 -20.72
CA ARG A 188 15.77 8.77 -21.69
C ARG A 188 16.24 10.20 -21.37
N GLY A 189 17.06 10.41 -20.35
CA GLY A 189 17.56 11.72 -19.93
C GLY A 189 16.53 12.61 -19.21
N GLY A 190 15.46 12.01 -18.67
CA GLY A 190 14.42 12.75 -17.92
C GLY A 190 14.85 13.18 -16.52
N VAL A 191 15.89 12.55 -15.97
CA VAL A 191 16.55 12.88 -14.69
C VAL A 191 18.07 12.75 -14.89
N ARG A 192 18.87 13.43 -14.06
CA ARG A 192 20.33 13.35 -14.16
C ARG A 192 20.84 11.98 -13.73
N ARG A 193 20.40 11.53 -12.55
CA ARG A 193 20.71 10.21 -12.00
C ARG A 193 19.64 9.79 -10.99
N LEU A 194 19.58 8.51 -10.70
CA LEU A 194 18.89 7.96 -9.54
C LEU A 194 19.83 7.95 -8.33
N ALA A 195 19.25 8.02 -7.13
CA ALA A 195 19.96 7.69 -5.90
C ALA A 195 20.54 6.28 -5.98
N SER A 196 21.64 6.00 -5.27
CA SER A 196 22.19 4.63 -5.22
C SER A 196 21.29 3.69 -4.42
N THR A 197 20.54 4.23 -3.45
CA THR A 197 19.62 3.48 -2.60
C THR A 197 18.20 4.02 -2.73
N PHE A 198 17.24 3.10 -2.84
CA PHE A 198 15.80 3.36 -2.69
C PHE A 198 15.30 2.76 -1.39
N PHE A 199 14.30 3.39 -0.80
CA PHE A 199 13.84 3.09 0.54
C PHE A 199 12.43 2.53 0.53
N SER A 200 12.18 1.56 1.40
CA SER A 200 10.87 0.94 1.56
C SER A 200 10.65 0.53 3.00
N PHE A 201 9.42 0.62 3.49
CA PHE A 201 9.03 0.03 4.76
C PHE A 201 7.55 -0.36 4.72
N PRO A 202 7.07 -1.28 5.56
CA PRO A 202 5.64 -1.50 5.69
C PRO A 202 4.95 -0.28 6.31
N GLY A 203 4.07 0.39 5.58
CA GLY A 203 3.33 1.57 6.05
C GLY A 203 2.37 1.32 7.20
N ALA A 204 2.11 0.06 7.54
CA ALA A 204 1.27 -0.36 8.66
C ALA A 204 1.94 -0.14 10.03
N THR A 205 2.19 1.11 10.41
CA THR A 205 2.73 1.50 11.72
C THR A 205 2.08 2.80 12.23
N SER A 206 2.11 3.02 13.55
CA SER A 206 1.63 4.29 14.14
C SER A 206 2.55 5.47 13.82
N GLN A 207 1.98 6.65 13.55
CA GLN A 207 2.76 7.86 13.25
C GLN A 207 3.74 8.24 14.36
N GLY A 208 3.37 8.05 15.63
CA GLY A 208 4.25 8.37 16.75
C GLY A 208 5.52 7.53 16.78
N ARG A 209 5.43 6.25 16.40
CA ARG A 209 6.60 5.36 16.28
C ARG A 209 7.39 5.64 15.03
N LEU A 210 6.74 5.88 13.89
CA LEU A 210 7.45 6.32 12.69
C LEU A 210 8.31 7.57 13.00
N ARG A 211 7.75 8.55 13.70
CA ARG A 211 8.44 9.78 14.10
C ARG A 211 9.69 9.54 14.97
N SER A 212 9.75 8.47 15.77
CA SER A 212 10.97 8.18 16.56
C SER A 212 12.11 7.67 15.69
N GLU A 213 11.81 7.01 14.58
CA GLU A 213 12.82 6.46 13.66
C GLU A 213 13.28 7.46 12.59
N LEU A 214 12.42 8.43 12.24
CA LEU A 214 12.68 9.39 11.16
C LEU A 214 14.07 10.06 11.25
N PRO A 215 14.60 10.52 12.40
CA PRO A 215 15.91 11.16 12.44
C PRO A 215 17.02 10.29 11.83
N GLY A 216 17.09 9.01 12.20
CA GLY A 216 18.10 8.09 11.67
C GLY A 216 17.88 7.74 10.20
N TRP A 217 16.63 7.71 9.74
CA TRP A 217 16.30 7.46 8.33
C TRP A 217 16.67 8.68 7.47
N VAL A 218 16.39 9.88 7.96
CA VAL A 218 16.69 11.15 7.30
C VAL A 218 18.20 11.34 7.14
N GLU A 219 19.00 10.96 8.14
CA GLU A 219 20.47 10.97 8.02
C GLU A 219 20.94 10.10 6.84
N ARG A 220 20.48 8.85 6.75
CA ARG A 220 20.84 7.94 5.64
C ARG A 220 20.33 8.44 4.28
N ILE A 221 19.13 9.02 4.23
CA ILE A 221 18.59 9.63 3.01
C ILE A 221 19.42 10.85 2.58
N HIS A 222 19.93 11.65 3.51
CA HIS A 222 20.77 12.79 3.18
C HIS A 222 22.12 12.40 2.58
N GLU A 223 22.68 11.24 2.97
CA GLU A 223 23.93 10.71 2.40
C GLU A 223 23.83 10.40 0.90
N GLU A 224 22.63 10.18 0.36
CA GLU A 224 22.38 9.93 -1.06
C GLU A 224 22.41 11.21 -1.94
N GLU A 225 22.45 12.41 -1.33
CA GLU A 225 22.39 13.71 -2.01
C GLU A 225 21.18 13.80 -2.97
N ILE A 226 20.01 13.36 -2.50
CA ILE A 226 18.75 13.37 -3.24
C ILE A 226 18.20 14.80 -3.34
N ASP A 227 17.91 15.25 -4.56
CA ASP A 227 17.25 16.54 -4.80
C ASP A 227 15.73 16.41 -4.82
N VAL A 228 15.21 15.25 -5.27
CA VAL A 228 13.78 14.97 -5.40
C VAL A 228 13.50 13.56 -4.90
N MET A 229 12.61 13.44 -3.92
CA MET A 229 12.15 12.14 -3.44
C MET A 229 10.78 11.81 -4.06
N LEU A 230 10.69 10.70 -4.80
CA LEU A 230 9.39 10.14 -5.19
C LEU A 230 8.80 9.38 -4.02
N LEU A 231 7.67 9.88 -3.49
CA LEU A 231 6.91 9.19 -2.46
C LEU A 231 5.83 8.30 -3.12
N VAL A 232 5.85 7.00 -2.81
CA VAL A 232 4.86 6.04 -3.31
C VAL A 232 4.10 5.45 -2.11
N PRO A 233 2.99 6.09 -1.69
CA PRO A 233 2.12 5.54 -0.65
C PRO A 233 1.26 4.40 -1.22
N VAL A 234 0.95 3.42 -0.37
CA VAL A 234 0.02 2.30 -0.63
C VAL A 234 -0.88 2.03 0.56
#